data_AF-A0AAW4I301-F1
#
_entry.id   AF-A0AAW4I301-F1
#
_cell.length_a   1.000
_cell.length_b   1.000
_cell.length_c   1.000
_cell.angle_alpha   90.00
_cell.angle_beta   90.00
_cell.angle_gamma   90.00
#
_symmetry.space_group_name_H-M   'P 1'
#
loop_
_entity.id
_entity.type
_entity.pdbx_description
1 polymer ?
#
loop_
_entity_poly.entity_id
_entity_poly.type
_entity_poly.pdbx_seq_one_letter_code
_entity_poly.pdbx_strand_id
1 'polypeptide(L)' 'MAWLVASTDDGIHITPMDDYRPHDYTSKCWRRPVENAEEPDMWMHNSLDGREAFETGDRLAS' A
#
# COMPACT_ATOMS: atom_id res chain seq x y z
N MET A 1 -4.60 -11.28 5.26
CA MET A 1 -4.46 -9.89 4.77
C MET A 1 -4.62 -9.93 3.27
N ALA A 2 -5.39 -8.99 2.70
CA ALA A 2 -5.70 -8.98 1.28
C ALA A 2 -5.31 -7.61 0.71
N TRP A 3 -4.58 -7.64 -0.39
CA TRP A 3 -4.06 -6.47 -1.08
C TRP A 3 -4.63 -6.44 -2.50
N LEU A 4 -5.03 -5.26 -2.96
CA LEU A 4 -5.47 -5.04 -4.33
C LEU A 4 -4.34 -4.45 -5.14
N VAL A 5 -4.07 -5.05 -6.30
CA VAL A 5 -3.08 -4.60 -7.27
C VAL A 5 -3.81 -3.96 -8.44
N ALA A 6 -3.52 -2.69 -8.70
CA ALA A 6 -4.05 -1.95 -9.84
C ALA A 6 -2.89 -1.45 -10.71
N SER A 7 -2.97 -1.69 -12.02
CA SER A 7 -2.07 -1.09 -13.01
C SER A 7 -2.77 0.10 -13.65
N THR A 8 -2.11 1.26 -13.61
CA THR A 8 -2.63 2.55 -14.06
C THR A 8 -1.57 3.27 -14.90
N ASP A 9 -1.92 4.41 -15.50
CA ASP A 9 -0.95 5.26 -16.22
C ASP A 9 0.15 5.82 -15.29
N ASP A 10 -0.13 5.95 -13.99
CA ASP A 10 0.82 6.40 -12.96
C ASP A 10 1.68 5.26 -12.36
N GLY A 11 1.54 4.03 -12.88
CA GLY A 11 2.28 2.85 -12.44
C GLY A 11 1.42 1.77 -11.80
N ILE A 12 2.06 0.88 -11.05
CA ILE A 12 1.43 -0.23 -10.31
C ILE A 12 1.19 0.21 -8.87
N HIS A 13 -0.06 0.22 -8.42
CA HIS A 13 -0.45 0.60 -7.08
C HIS A 13 -0.92 -0.64 -6.30
N ILE A 14 -0.28 -0.90 -5.17
CA ILE A 14 -0.64 -1.95 -4.22
C ILE A 14 -1.35 -1.29 -3.04
N THR A 15 -2.64 -1.57 -2.89
CA THR A 15 -3.51 -0.94 -1.89
C THR A 15 -4.10 -1.97 -0.93
N PRO A 16 -4.26 -1.64 0.35
CA PRO A 16 -4.92 -2.53 1.30
C PRO A 16 -6.41 -2.65 0.96
N MET A 17 -6.95 -3.87 0.96
CA MET A 17 -8.40 -4.07 0.86
C MET A 17 -9.07 -3.75 2.19
N ASP A 18 -10.31 -3.27 2.11
CA ASP A 18 -11.17 -2.93 3.25
C ASP A 18 -10.52 -1.97 4.27
N ASP A 19 -9.73 -1.01 3.76
CA ASP A 19 -9.20 0.07 4.58
C ASP A 19 -10.29 1.09 4.94
N TYR A 20 -9.99 1.98 5.89
CA TYR A 20 -10.93 2.95 6.45
C TYR A 20 -11.66 3.81 5.40
N ARG A 21 -10.99 4.08 4.28
CA ARG A 21 -11.53 4.80 3.12
C ARG A 21 -10.85 4.32 1.85
N PRO A 22 -11.48 4.53 0.67
CA PRO A 22 -10.86 4.18 -0.61
C PRO A 22 -9.50 4.86 -0.81
N HIS A 23 -8.62 4.17 -1.54
CA HIS A 23 -7.32 4.69 -1.96
C HIS A 23 -7.42 5.24 -3.38
N ASP A 24 -6.77 6.38 -3.61
CA ASP A 24 -6.56 6.91 -4.95
C ASP A 24 -5.27 6.31 -5.51
N TYR A 25 -5.26 5.86 -6.76
CA TYR A 25 -4.05 5.32 -7.41
C TYR A 25 -3.12 6.46 -7.86
N THR A 26 -2.67 7.27 -6.91
CA THR A 26 -1.75 8.39 -7.13
C THR A 26 -0.75 8.47 -5.99
N SER A 27 0.40 9.08 -6.23
CA SER A 27 1.40 9.39 -5.19
C SER A 27 0.88 10.35 -4.09
N LYS A 28 -0.27 10.99 -4.32
CA LYS A 28 -0.91 11.95 -3.40
C LYS A 28 -2.02 11.32 -2.56
N CYS A 29 -2.18 10.00 -2.60
CA CYS A 29 -3.16 9.31 -1.76
C CYS A 29 -2.95 9.68 -0.28
N TRP A 30 -4.06 9.77 0.44
CA TRP A 30 -4.12 10.27 1.81
C TRP A 30 -3.27 9.49 2.82
N ARG A 31 -2.97 8.23 2.51
CA ARG A 31 -2.12 7.37 3.34
C ARG A 31 -0.63 7.44 2.95
N ARG A 32 -0.26 8.39 2.08
CA ARG A 32 1.10 8.71 1.64
C ARG A 32 1.82 7.45 1.13
N PRO A 33 1.51 7.01 -0.09
CA PRO A 33 2.15 5.85 -0.67
C PRO A 33 3.65 6.11 -0.88
N VAL A 34 4.42 5.03 -0.86
CA VAL A 34 5.87 5.04 -1.01
C VAL A 34 6.21 4.28 -2.29
N GLU A 35 7.04 4.88 -3.13
CA GLU A 35 7.58 4.21 -4.31
C GLU A 35 8.60 3.15 -3.89
N ASN A 36 8.57 2.00 -4.54
CA ASN A 36 9.51 0.92 -4.30
C ASN A 36 10.89 1.29 -4.86
N ALA A 37 11.93 1.12 -4.04
CA ALA A 37 13.30 1.48 -4.44
C ALA A 37 13.93 0.47 -5.41
N GLU A 38 13.46 -0.77 -5.42
CA GLU A 38 13.96 -1.86 -6.27
C GLU A 38 13.17 -1.99 -7.57
N GLU A 39 11.87 -1.66 -7.53
CA GLU A 39 10.94 -1.76 -8.66
C GLU A 39 10.35 -0.37 -8.98
N PRO A 40 10.94 0.40 -9.92
CA PRO A 40 10.42 1.73 -10.28
C PRO A 40 8.98 1.64 -10.83
N ASP A 41 8.20 2.71 -10.65
CA ASP A 41 6.77 2.77 -10.98
C ASP A 41 5.87 1.82 -10.14
N MET A 42 6.40 1.18 -9.09
CA MET A 42 5.61 0.42 -8.12
C MET A 42 5.39 1.22 -6.84
N TRP A 43 4.13 1.45 -6.49
CA TRP A 43 3.71 2.25 -5.35
C TRP A 43 3.00 1.41 -4.30
N MET A 44 3.55 1.38 -3.08
CA MET A 44 2.97 0.70 -1.92
C MET A 44 2.18 1.68 -1.07
N HIS A 45 0.89 1.39 -0.86
CA HIS A 45 0.02 2.18 0.03
C HIS A 45 -0.02 1.53 1.40
N ASN A 46 0.14 2.34 2.44
CA ASN A 46 0.08 1.85 3.80
C ASN A 46 -1.37 1.76 4.28
N SER A 47 -1.69 0.74 5.08
CA SER A 47 -3.02 0.56 5.66
C SER A 47 -3.25 1.45 6.87
N LEU A 48 -4.47 1.91 7.17
CA LEU A 48 -4.69 2.72 8.37
C LEU A 48 -4.24 2.00 9.65
N ASP A 49 -4.52 0.71 9.76
CA ASP A 49 -4.22 -0.12 10.94
C ASP A 49 -2.76 -0.60 11.02
N GLY A 50 -1.94 -0.31 10.00
CA GLY A 50 -0.53 -0.66 9.99
C GLY A 50 -0.30 -2.17 9.83
N ARG A 51 -1.23 -2.89 9.17
CA ARG A 51 -1.15 -4.34 9.02
C ARG A 51 0.08 -4.82 8.25
N GLU A 52 0.69 -3.94 7.45
CA GLU A 52 1.98 -4.17 6.79
C GLU A 52 3.10 -4.57 7.77
N ALA A 53 3.08 -4.05 9.00
CA ALA A 53 4.10 -4.34 10.01
C ALA A 53 4.11 -5.81 10.46
N PHE A 54 2.98 -6.52 10.32
CA PHE A 54 2.93 -7.96 10.61
C PHE A 54 3.52 -8.79 9.46
N GLU A 55 3.52 -8.26 8.23
CA GLU A 55 4.04 -8.95 7.06
C GLU A 55 5.56 -8.78 6.93
N THR A 56 6.10 -7.62 7.32
CA THR A 56 7.55 -7.37 7.39
C THR A 56 8.22 -8.00 8.62
N GLY A 57 7.43 -8.40 9.62
CA GLY A 57 7.94 -8.90 10.90
C GLY A 57 8.32 -7.79 11.89
N ASP A 58 8.05 -6.52 11.57
CA ASP A 58 8.25 -5.39 12.48
C ASP A 58 7.31 -5.46 13.71
N ARG A 59 6.22 -6.23 13.61
CA ARG A 59 5.27 -6.47 14.69
C ARG A 59 4.90 -7.95 14.81
N LEU A 60 5.06 -8.49 16.02
CA LEU A 60 4.57 -9.83 16.35
C LEU A 60 3.06 -9.81 16.61
N ALA A 61 2.34 -10.83 16.14
CA ALA A 61 0.98 -11.09 16.59
C ALA A 61 1.01 -11.38 18.10
N SER A 62 0.24 -10.62 18.89
CA SER A 62 0.16 -10.76 20.35
C SER A 62 -0.57 -12.02 20.78
#